data_AF-A0A703UIW7-F1
#
_entry.id   AF-A0A703UIW7-F1
#
_cell.length_a   1.000
_cell.length_b   1.000
_cell.length_c   1.000
_cell.angle_alpha   90.00
_cell.angle_beta   90.00
_cell.angle_gamma   90.00
#
_symmetry.space_group_name_H-M   'P 1'
#
loop_
_entity.id
_entity.type
_entity.pdbx_description
1 polymer ?
#
loop_
_entity_poly.entity_id
_entity_poly.type
_entity_poly.pdbx_seq_one_letter_code
_entity_poly.pdbx_strand_id
1 'polypeptide(L)' 'MAVTQTAQACDLVIFGAKGDLARRKLLPSLYQLEKAGQIHPDTRIIGVG' A
#
# COMPACT_ATOMS: atom_id res chain seq x y z
N MET A 1 18.46 13.73 -8.79
CA MET A 1 18.30 12.34 -8.28
C MET A 1 17.38 12.41 -7.07
N ALA A 2 16.17 11.86 -7.15
CA ALA A 2 15.27 11.83 -5.99
C ALA A 2 15.81 10.83 -4.99
N VAL A 3 16.12 11.28 -3.77
CA VAL A 3 16.47 10.40 -2.66
C VAL A 3 15.28 9.49 -2.43
N THR A 4 15.43 8.20 -2.72
CA THR A 4 14.37 7.22 -2.47
C THR A 4 14.39 6.92 -0.97
N GLN A 5 13.74 7.78 -0.19
CA GLN A 5 13.51 7.51 1.23
C GLN A 5 12.58 6.29 1.28
N THR A 6 13.13 5.13 1.61
CA THR A 6 12.32 3.95 1.92
C THR A 6 11.44 4.35 3.10
N ALA A 7 10.12 4.32 2.89
CA ALA A 7 9.17 4.58 3.97
C ALA A 7 9.47 3.61 5.12
N GLN A 8 9.32 4.06 6.36
CA GLN A 8 9.43 3.18 7.52
C GLN A 8 8.38 2.07 7.42
N ALA A 9 8.71 0.88 7.93
CA ALA A 9 7.75 -0.21 8.05
C ALA A 9 6.50 0.25 8.82
N CYS A 10 5.32 -0.16 8.37
CA CYS A 10 4.08 0.16 9.06
C CYS A 10 3.00 -0.91 8.84
N ASP A 11 2.00 -0.90 9.72
CA ASP A 11 0.77 -1.66 9.54
C ASP A 11 -0.29 -0.74 8.90
N LEU A 12 -0.56 -0.92 7.60
CA LEU A 12 -1.57 -0.17 6.86
C LEU A 12 -2.92 -0.89 6.92
N VAL A 13 -3.84 -0.39 7.74
CA VAL A 13 -5.18 -0.95 7.88
C VAL A 13 -6.17 -0.20 6.99
N ILE A 14 -6.79 -0.90 6.02
CA ILE A 14 -7.79 -0.35 5.10
C ILE A 14 -9.18 -0.78 5.57
N PHE A 15 -9.89 0.11 6.26
CA PHE A 15 -11.30 -0.07 6.56
C PHE A 15 -12.15 0.20 5.30
N GLY A 16 -13.12 -0.67 5.04
CA GLY A 16 -13.88 -0.65 3.80
C GLY A 16 -13.10 -1.25 2.62
N ALA A 17 -12.24 -2.25 2.87
CA ALA A 17 -11.42 -2.88 1.83
C ALA A 17 -12.25 -3.50 0.67
N LYS A 18 -13.53 -3.81 0.89
CA LYS A 18 -14.46 -4.28 -0.15
C LYS A 18 -15.13 -3.15 -0.95
N GLY A 19 -14.98 -1.89 -0.55
CA GLY A 19 -15.61 -0.74 -1.19
C GLY A 19 -15.05 -0.41 -2.58
N ASP A 20 -15.78 0.39 -3.35
CA ASP A 20 -15.43 0.78 -4.72
C ASP A 20 -14.06 1.44 -4.81
N LEU A 21 -13.77 2.39 -3.91
CA LEU A 21 -12.49 3.10 -3.87
C LEU A 21 -11.31 2.14 -3.62
N ALA A 22 -11.48 1.20 -2.70
CA ALA A 22 -10.44 0.23 -2.36
C ALA A 22 -10.07 -0.62 -3.58
N ARG A 23 -11.09 -1.14 -4.29
CA ARG A 23 -10.90 -2.01 -5.47
C ARG A 23 -10.37 -1.28 -6.69
N ARG A 24 -10.85 -0.06 -6.95
CA ARG A 24 -10.57 0.66 -8.20
C ARG A 24 -9.35 1.57 -8.13
N LYS A 25 -8.91 1.96 -6.92
CA LYS A 25 -7.82 2.92 -6.73
C LYS A 25 -6.79 2.42 -5.73
N LEU A 26 -7.17 2.14 -4.48
CA LEU A 26 -6.18 1.88 -3.43
C LEU A 26 -5.36 0.61 -3.69
N LEU A 27 -6.01 -0.53 -3.92
CA LEU A 27 -5.31 -1.80 -4.16
C LEU A 27 -4.48 -1.77 -5.45
N PRO A 28 -4.98 -1.24 -6.59
CA PRO A 28 -4.14 -1.06 -7.77
C PRO A 28 -2.92 -0.16 -7.52
N SER A 29 -3.07 0.95 -6.79
CA SER A 29 -1.95 1.84 -6.48
C SER A 29 -0.91 1.17 -5.56
N LEU A 30 -1.35 0.43 -4.54
CA LEU A 30 -0.46 -0.33 -3.65
C LEU A 30 0.32 -1.40 -4.42
N TYR A 31 -0.34 -2.10 -5.35
CA TYR A 31 0.34 -3.06 -6.23
C TYR A 31 1.42 -2.39 -7.11
N GLN A 32 1.16 -1.20 -7.66
CA GLN A 32 2.19 -0.48 -8.43
C GLN A 32 3.36 -0.04 -7.55
N LEU A 33 3.10 0.37 -6.30
CA LEU A 33 4.16 0.71 -5.33
C LEU A 33 5.01 -0.51 -4.96
N GLU A 34 4.38 -1.67 -4.74
CA GLU A 34 5.08 -2.94 -4.51
C GLU A 34 5.98 -3.29 -5.71
N LYS A 35 5.42 -3.25 -6.92
CA LYS A 35 6.15 -3.53 -8.17
C LYS A 35 7.33 -2.57 -8.38
N ALA A 36 7.22 -1.33 -7.93
CA ALA A 36 8.27 -0.32 -8.00
C ALA A 36 9.31 -0.42 -6.86
N GLY A 37 9.16 -1.37 -5.92
CA GLY A 37 10.04 -1.50 -4.75
C GLY A 37 9.91 -0.34 -3.77
N GLN A 38 8.76 0.36 -3.77
CA GLN A 38 8.50 1.54 -2.95
C GLN A 38 7.75 1.22 -1.65
N ILE A 39 7.47 -0.06 -1.39
CA ILE A 39 6.92 -0.55 -0.13
C ILE A 39 8.05 -1.20 0.66
N HIS A 40 8.18 -0.84 1.94
CA HIS A 40 9.13 -1.48 2.84
C HIS A 40 8.79 -2.98 2.98
N PRO A 41 9.76 -3.90 2.95
CA PRO A 41 9.50 -5.34 2.99
C PRO A 41 8.71 -5.79 4.24
N ASP A 42 8.89 -5.10 5.36
CA ASP A 42 8.17 -5.37 6.61
C ASP A 42 6.81 -4.65 6.75
N THR A 43 6.36 -3.91 5.73
CA THR A 43 5.03 -3.28 5.75
C THR A 43 3.94 -4.34 5.58
N ARG A 44 2.94 -4.32 6.48
CA ARG A 44 1.79 -5.21 6.41
C ARG A 44 0.55 -4.42 5.98
N ILE A 45 -0.14 -4.90 4.95
CA ILE A 45 -1.39 -4.30 4.47
C ILE A 45 -2.56 -5.19 4.90
N ILE A 46 -3.46 -4.64 5.71
CA ILE A 46 -4.56 -5.39 6.34
C ILE A 46 -5.88 -4.80 5.86
N GLY A 47 -6.68 -5.57 5.13
CA GLY A 47 -8.02 -5.18 4.72
C GLY A 47 -9.08 -5.54 5.76
N VAL A 48 -9.95 -4.60 6.10
CA VAL A 48 -11.10 -4.79 7.00
C VAL A 48 -12.37 -4.37 6.28
N GLY A 49 -13.40 -5.22 6.27
CA GLY A 49 -14.70 -4.95 5.63
C GLY A 49 -15.24 -6.12 4.83
#